data_AF-A0A350LUJ5-F1
#
_entry.id   AF-A0A350LUJ5-F1
#
_cell.length_a   1.000
_cell.length_b   1.000
_cell.length_c   1.000
_cell.angle_alpha   90.00
_cell.angle_beta   90.00
_cell.angle_gamma   90.00
#
_symmetry.space_group_name_H-M   'P 1'
#
loop_
_entity.id
_entity.type
_entity.pdbx_description
1 polymer ?
#
loop_
_entity_poly.entity_id
_entity_poly.type
_entity_poly.pdbx_seq_one_letter_code
_entity_poly.pdbx_strand_id
1 'polypeptide(L)'
;MRNDQFGYDISLSSPEAVQAWDRMVLAFLAHAAATPDHLGKVLEAEPGFAMAHAVKGLFCLMLGRREMDETARAAHETAVLCARQGAPLPREAGYVRALGAWLGGRPSDSVREMEAILTRWPEDALAMKISHAIRFILGDKDGMRASIEAVLPAYDVQNPARGYLFGCHAFSLEETGEYGRAETAGRMGLSVSPDDAWGLHAVAHVFDMTCNARAGLNWLEGREHAWAHCNN
;
A
#
# COMPACT_ATOMS: atom_id res chain seq x y z
N MET A 1 21.18 3.26 -12.28
CA MET A 1 19.96 2.64 -11.75
C MET A 1 20.31 1.97 -10.44
N ARG A 2 19.42 2.10 -9.47
CA ARG A 2 19.53 1.47 -8.15
C ARG A 2 18.40 0.45 -8.02
N ASN A 3 18.43 -0.34 -6.97
CA ASN A 3 17.31 -1.21 -6.60
C ASN A 3 16.64 -0.68 -5.34
N ASP A 4 15.34 -0.88 -5.23
CA ASP A 4 14.61 -0.72 -3.98
C ASP A 4 14.80 -1.94 -3.05
N GLN A 5 14.16 -1.88 -1.88
CA GLN A 5 14.18 -2.96 -0.88
C GLN A 5 13.60 -4.31 -1.34
N PHE A 6 12.91 -4.36 -2.49
CA PHE A 6 12.39 -5.60 -3.10
C PHE A 6 13.29 -6.10 -4.24
N GLY A 7 14.42 -5.44 -4.50
CA GLY A 7 15.37 -5.82 -5.54
C GLY A 7 14.98 -5.35 -6.94
N TYR A 8 14.01 -4.43 -7.07
CA TYR A 8 13.55 -3.95 -8.36
C TYR A 8 14.18 -2.62 -8.75
N ASP A 9 14.53 -2.49 -10.04
CA ASP A 9 15.12 -1.27 -10.59
C ASP A 9 14.26 -0.03 -10.27
N ILE A 10 14.93 1.05 -9.88
CA ILE A 10 14.37 2.36 -9.63
C ILE A 10 15.26 3.45 -10.25
N SER A 11 14.63 4.47 -10.83
CA SER A 11 15.31 5.57 -11.55
C SER A 11 15.92 6.63 -10.63
N LEU A 12 15.80 6.49 -9.31
CA LEU A 12 16.47 7.35 -8.33
C LEU A 12 18.00 7.25 -8.44
N SER A 13 18.68 8.40 -8.39
CA SER A 13 20.14 8.49 -8.55
C SER A 13 20.87 8.59 -7.20
N SER A 14 20.24 9.20 -6.20
CA SER A 14 20.75 9.34 -4.83
C SER A 14 20.49 8.09 -3.97
N PRO A 15 21.49 7.58 -3.21
CA PRO A 15 21.27 6.57 -2.19
C PRO A 15 20.29 7.02 -1.09
N GLU A 16 20.34 8.29 -0.70
CA GLU A 16 19.49 8.87 0.33
C GLU A 16 18.03 8.90 -0.13
N ALA A 17 17.79 9.21 -1.41
CA ALA A 17 16.46 9.16 -2.02
C ALA A 17 15.90 7.74 -2.05
N VAL A 18 16.71 6.72 -2.40
CA VAL A 18 16.28 5.31 -2.35
C VAL A 18 15.91 4.90 -0.93
N GLN A 19 16.74 5.23 0.07
CA GLN A 19 16.41 4.92 1.46
C GLN A 19 15.15 5.65 1.95
N ALA A 20 14.92 6.89 1.49
CA ALA A 20 13.69 7.62 1.80
C ALA A 20 12.47 6.97 1.13
N TRP A 21 12.62 6.46 -0.10
CA TRP A 21 11.59 5.72 -0.82
C TRP A 21 11.23 4.41 -0.11
N ASP A 22 12.23 3.61 0.25
CA ASP A 22 12.03 2.34 0.97
C ASP A 22 11.28 2.57 2.30
N ARG A 23 11.71 3.58 3.08
CA ARG A 23 11.01 3.99 4.31
C ARG A 23 9.59 4.49 4.06
N MET A 24 9.37 5.25 2.98
CA MET A 24 8.03 5.71 2.61
C MET A 24 7.10 4.53 2.32
N VAL A 25 7.59 3.53 1.57
CA VAL A 25 6.80 2.34 1.25
C VAL A 25 6.40 1.60 2.52
N LEU A 26 7.35 1.27 3.40
CA LEU A 26 7.03 0.56 4.65
C LEU A 26 6.11 1.38 5.57
N ALA A 27 6.34 2.69 5.67
CA ALA A 27 5.47 3.59 6.42
C ALA A 27 4.03 3.56 5.87
N PHE A 28 3.86 3.58 4.54
CA PHE A 28 2.54 3.47 3.92
C PHE A 28 1.87 2.12 4.22
N LEU A 29 2.62 1.01 4.16
CA LEU A 29 2.09 -0.31 4.49
C LEU A 29 1.56 -0.38 5.94
N ALA A 30 2.26 0.27 6.87
CA ALA A 30 1.93 0.35 8.29
C ALA A 30 0.88 1.43 8.63
N HIS A 31 0.39 2.22 7.66
CA HIS A 31 -0.44 3.41 7.90
C HIS A 31 0.25 4.49 8.78
N ALA A 32 1.58 4.54 8.76
CA ALA A 32 2.36 5.40 9.64
C ALA A 32 2.26 6.88 9.27
N ALA A 33 2.21 7.73 10.30
CA ALA A 33 2.16 9.19 10.17
C ALA A 33 3.37 9.81 9.46
N ALA A 34 4.49 9.09 9.44
CA ALA A 34 5.73 9.49 8.80
C ALA A 34 5.72 9.33 7.26
N THR A 35 4.71 8.66 6.68
CA THR A 35 4.61 8.45 5.22
C THR A 35 4.80 9.73 4.40
N PRO A 36 4.05 10.82 4.63
CA PRO A 36 4.25 12.07 3.89
C PRO A 36 5.63 12.68 4.08
N ASP A 37 6.25 12.56 5.26
CA ASP A 37 7.58 13.10 5.52
C ASP A 37 8.66 12.37 4.72
N HIS A 38 8.56 11.04 4.62
CA HIS A 38 9.47 10.25 3.80
C HIS A 38 9.29 10.53 2.31
N LEU A 39 8.04 10.66 1.85
CA LEU A 39 7.74 11.04 0.47
C LEU A 39 8.27 12.45 0.14
N GLY A 40 8.15 13.40 1.08
CA GLY A 40 8.72 14.74 0.95
C GLY A 40 10.23 14.71 0.73
N LYS A 41 10.97 13.91 1.51
CA LYS A 41 12.42 13.73 1.35
C LYS A 41 12.80 13.17 -0.02
N VAL A 42 12.02 12.24 -0.58
CA VAL A 42 12.24 11.74 -1.95
C VAL A 42 12.07 12.86 -2.96
N LEU A 43 11.00 13.64 -2.86
CA LEU A 43 10.69 14.73 -3.78
C LEU A 43 11.65 15.92 -3.67
N GLU A 44 12.21 16.17 -2.49
CA GLU A 44 13.26 17.18 -2.28
C GLU A 44 14.58 16.76 -2.95
N ALA A 45 14.99 15.50 -2.78
CA ALA A 45 16.23 14.98 -3.33
C ALA A 45 16.14 14.75 -4.84
N GLU A 46 14.99 14.28 -5.33
CA GLU A 46 14.79 13.85 -6.73
C GLU A 46 13.46 14.42 -7.27
N PRO A 47 13.34 15.74 -7.50
CA PRO A 47 12.08 16.37 -7.92
C PRO A 47 11.52 15.86 -9.24
N GLY A 48 12.39 15.28 -10.08
CA GLY A 48 12.05 14.67 -11.37
C GLY A 48 11.51 13.24 -11.28
N PHE A 49 11.38 12.65 -10.09
CA PHE A 49 10.94 11.27 -9.96
C PHE A 49 9.43 11.12 -10.12
N ALA A 50 9.00 10.75 -11.34
CA ALA A 50 7.59 10.71 -11.73
C ALA A 50 6.71 9.82 -10.84
N MET A 51 7.23 8.67 -10.38
CA MET A 51 6.49 7.73 -9.54
C MET A 51 6.16 8.32 -8.17
N ALA A 52 7.05 9.10 -7.56
CA ALA A 52 6.76 9.76 -6.28
C ALA A 52 5.62 10.78 -6.40
N HIS A 53 5.56 11.53 -7.49
CA HIS A 53 4.42 12.41 -7.76
C HIS A 53 3.12 11.63 -7.99
N ALA A 54 3.18 10.51 -8.70
CA ALA A 54 2.01 9.66 -8.90
C ALA A 54 1.49 9.06 -7.57
N VAL A 55 2.40 8.57 -6.73
CA VAL A 55 2.08 8.02 -5.40
C VAL A 55 1.51 9.09 -4.48
N LYS A 56 2.05 10.33 -4.49
CA LYS A 56 1.45 11.47 -3.80
C LYS A 56 -0.03 11.66 -4.16
N GLY A 57 -0.35 11.65 -5.46
CA GLY A 57 -1.71 11.81 -5.92
C GLY A 57 -2.62 10.64 -5.53
N LEU A 58 -2.12 9.39 -5.64
CA LEU A 58 -2.87 8.20 -5.21
C LEU A 58 -3.19 8.24 -3.71
N PHE A 59 -2.21 8.66 -2.88
CA PHE A 59 -2.41 8.83 -1.44
C PHE A 59 -3.47 9.88 -1.14
N CYS A 60 -3.43 11.02 -1.82
CA CYS A 60 -4.46 12.06 -1.71
C CYS A 60 -5.87 11.53 -2.03
N LEU A 61 -6.03 10.72 -3.08
CA LEU A 61 -7.32 10.15 -3.45
C LEU A 61 -7.82 9.11 -2.44
N MET A 62 -6.91 8.29 -1.89
CA MET A 62 -7.25 7.29 -0.87
C MET A 62 -7.74 7.87 0.46
N LEU A 63 -7.44 9.15 0.74
CA LEU A 63 -8.01 9.84 1.92
C LEU A 63 -9.52 10.06 1.83
N GLY A 64 -10.14 9.89 0.65
CA GLY A 64 -11.60 10.05 0.47
C GLY A 64 -12.10 11.49 0.71
N ARG A 65 -11.19 12.47 0.65
CA ARG A 65 -11.42 13.88 0.99
C ARG A 65 -11.42 14.72 -0.28
N ARG A 66 -12.55 15.36 -0.61
CA ARG A 66 -12.71 16.14 -1.85
C ARG A 66 -11.71 17.30 -1.95
N GLU A 67 -11.31 17.87 -0.82
CA GLU A 67 -10.26 18.90 -0.76
C GLU A 67 -8.89 18.42 -1.28
N MET A 68 -8.67 17.10 -1.36
CA MET A 68 -7.43 16.52 -1.86
C MET A 68 -7.43 16.30 -3.39
N ASP A 69 -8.56 16.47 -4.07
CA ASP A 69 -8.67 16.26 -5.52
C ASP A 69 -7.75 17.20 -6.31
N GLU A 70 -7.67 18.48 -5.92
CA GLU A 70 -6.81 19.46 -6.58
C GLU A 70 -5.33 19.12 -6.39
N THR A 71 -4.95 18.69 -5.18
CA THR A 71 -3.59 18.21 -4.89
C THR A 71 -3.25 16.98 -5.73
N ALA A 72 -4.19 16.03 -5.88
CA ALA A 72 -3.99 14.84 -6.70
C ALA A 72 -3.84 15.18 -8.19
N ARG A 73 -4.64 16.12 -8.72
CA ARG A 73 -4.49 16.61 -10.11
C ARG A 73 -3.15 17.28 -10.35
N ALA A 74 -2.72 18.18 -9.47
CA ALA A 74 -1.43 18.85 -9.58
C ALA A 74 -0.25 17.84 -9.52
N ALA A 75 -0.37 16.83 -8.66
CA ALA A 75 0.61 15.75 -8.58
C ALA A 75 0.66 14.93 -9.89
N HIS A 76 -0.50 14.62 -10.49
CA HIS A 76 -0.56 13.92 -11.77
C HIS A 76 0.05 14.74 -12.92
N GLU A 77 -0.24 16.04 -13.01
CA GLU A 77 0.35 16.93 -14.02
C GLU A 77 1.88 16.94 -13.92
N THR A 78 2.40 17.03 -12.69
CA THR A 78 3.84 16.98 -12.44
C THR A 78 4.42 15.60 -12.81
N ALA A 79 3.75 14.50 -12.42
CA ALA A 79 4.17 13.15 -12.76
C ALA A 79 4.27 12.92 -14.28
N VAL A 80 3.29 13.41 -15.05
CA VAL A 80 3.29 13.35 -16.52
C VAL A 80 4.42 14.18 -17.12
N LEU A 81 4.68 15.38 -16.60
CA LEU A 81 5.78 16.22 -17.05
C LEU A 81 7.14 15.53 -16.82
N CYS A 82 7.37 15.04 -15.61
CA CYS A 82 8.57 14.30 -15.24
C CYS A 82 8.75 13.05 -16.11
N ALA A 83 7.67 12.29 -16.35
CA ALA A 83 7.71 11.09 -17.19
C ALA A 83 8.13 11.40 -18.64
N ARG A 84 7.68 12.53 -19.20
CA ARG A 84 8.07 12.97 -20.55
C ARG A 84 9.54 13.38 -20.64
N GLN A 85 10.11 13.89 -19.54
CA GLN A 85 11.49 14.38 -19.50
C GLN A 85 12.51 13.28 -19.16
N GLY A 86 12.13 12.32 -18.30
CA GLY A 86 13.05 11.34 -17.70
C GLY A 86 12.97 9.90 -18.23
N ALA A 87 12.01 9.59 -19.12
CA ALA A 87 11.75 8.24 -19.63
C ALA A 87 11.67 7.18 -18.52
N PRO A 88 10.60 7.18 -17.70
CA PRO A 88 10.49 6.36 -16.50
C PRO A 88 10.52 4.87 -16.82
N LEU A 89 10.93 4.08 -15.84
CA LEU A 89 10.90 2.63 -15.96
C LEU A 89 9.46 2.14 -16.14
N PRO A 90 9.23 0.97 -16.80
CA PRO A 90 7.88 0.49 -17.06
C PRO A 90 7.00 0.35 -15.81
N ARG A 91 7.59 -0.02 -14.67
CA ARG A 91 6.94 -0.07 -13.36
C ARG A 91 6.47 1.31 -12.89
N GLU A 92 7.38 2.28 -12.89
CA GLU A 92 7.12 3.69 -12.52
C GLU A 92 6.03 4.32 -13.40
N ALA A 93 6.07 4.04 -14.71
CA ALA A 93 5.04 4.51 -15.64
C ALA A 93 3.65 3.94 -15.33
N GLY A 94 3.57 2.74 -14.74
CA GLY A 94 2.30 2.13 -14.30
C GLY A 94 1.61 2.94 -13.20
N TYR A 95 2.37 3.46 -12.23
CA TYR A 95 1.82 4.33 -11.19
C TYR A 95 1.26 5.64 -11.75
N VAL A 96 1.94 6.24 -12.74
CA VAL A 96 1.45 7.44 -13.41
C VAL A 96 0.13 7.16 -14.14
N ARG A 97 0.03 6.04 -14.87
CA ARG A 97 -1.21 5.63 -15.54
C ARG A 97 -2.33 5.35 -14.55
N ALA A 98 -2.04 4.71 -13.42
CA ALA A 98 -3.01 4.40 -12.38
C ALA A 98 -3.64 5.68 -11.79
N LEU A 99 -2.81 6.67 -11.44
CA LEU A 99 -3.30 7.96 -10.96
C LEU A 99 -4.19 8.65 -12.02
N GLY A 100 -3.74 8.67 -13.28
CA GLY A 100 -4.52 9.26 -14.38
C GLY A 100 -5.85 8.56 -14.61
N ALA A 101 -5.90 7.23 -14.47
CA ALA A 101 -7.12 6.44 -14.56
C ALA A 101 -8.12 6.79 -13.45
N TRP A 102 -7.66 6.87 -12.20
CA TRP A 102 -8.52 7.24 -11.08
C TRP A 102 -9.04 8.67 -11.23
N LEU A 103 -8.19 9.65 -11.51
CA LEU A 103 -8.60 11.03 -11.76
C LEU A 103 -9.56 11.17 -12.95
N GLY A 104 -9.48 10.25 -13.91
CA GLY A 104 -10.44 10.12 -15.02
C GLY A 104 -11.76 9.46 -14.65
N GLY A 105 -12.06 9.27 -13.36
CA GLY A 105 -13.28 8.64 -12.86
C GLY A 105 -13.32 7.11 -13.02
N ARG A 106 -12.16 6.47 -13.21
CA ARG A 106 -12.06 5.02 -13.46
C ARG A 106 -11.16 4.33 -12.42
N PRO A 107 -11.57 4.27 -11.14
CA PRO A 107 -10.77 3.62 -10.09
C PRO A 107 -10.51 2.13 -10.36
N SER A 108 -11.43 1.41 -11.00
CA SER A 108 -11.20 0.02 -11.43
C SER A 108 -10.10 -0.12 -12.49
N ASP A 109 -9.88 0.91 -13.31
CA ASP A 109 -8.75 0.95 -14.26
C ASP A 109 -7.43 1.23 -13.52
N SER A 110 -7.45 2.01 -12.44
CA SER A 110 -6.30 2.19 -11.55
C SER A 110 -5.87 0.86 -10.92
N VAL A 111 -6.84 0.07 -10.43
CA VAL A 111 -6.60 -1.32 -9.99
C VAL A 111 -5.95 -2.14 -11.09
N ARG A 112 -6.47 -2.09 -12.33
CA ARG A 112 -5.90 -2.85 -13.45
C ARG A 112 -4.42 -2.50 -13.69
N GLU A 113 -4.04 -1.23 -13.58
CA GLU A 113 -2.64 -0.82 -13.69
C GLU A 113 -1.79 -1.37 -12.54
N MET A 114 -2.30 -1.39 -11.30
CA MET A 114 -1.62 -2.03 -10.17
C MET A 114 -1.45 -3.54 -10.37
N GLU A 115 -2.49 -4.25 -10.81
CA GLU A 115 -2.41 -5.69 -11.10
C GLU A 115 -1.44 -6.01 -12.25
N ALA A 116 -1.36 -5.13 -13.26
CA ALA A 116 -0.39 -5.26 -14.34
C ALA A 116 1.06 -5.12 -13.82
N ILE A 117 1.28 -4.27 -12.81
CA ILE A 117 2.56 -4.19 -12.10
C ILE A 117 2.82 -5.50 -11.36
N LEU A 118 1.88 -5.97 -10.53
CA LEU A 118 2.03 -7.18 -9.72
C LEU A 118 2.25 -8.44 -10.56
N THR A 119 1.71 -8.51 -11.77
CA THR A 119 1.96 -9.61 -12.71
C THR A 119 3.45 -9.71 -13.11
N ARG A 120 4.17 -8.57 -13.16
CA ARG A 120 5.58 -8.52 -13.57
C ARG A 120 6.56 -8.32 -12.41
N TRP A 121 6.11 -7.69 -11.33
CA TRP A 121 6.85 -7.40 -10.10
C TRP A 121 5.99 -7.86 -8.90
N PRO A 122 5.85 -9.18 -8.69
CA PRO A 122 4.90 -9.71 -7.72
C PRO A 122 5.22 -9.34 -6.27
N GLU A 123 6.44 -8.90 -5.97
CA GLU A 123 6.84 -8.44 -4.63
C GLU A 123 6.68 -6.93 -4.43
N ASP A 124 6.15 -6.19 -5.42
CA ASP A 124 5.90 -4.73 -5.30
C ASP A 124 4.77 -4.48 -4.29
N ALA A 125 5.16 -4.39 -3.02
CA ALA A 125 4.23 -4.25 -1.91
C ALA A 125 3.45 -2.93 -1.95
N LEU A 126 4.02 -1.88 -2.55
CA LEU A 126 3.31 -0.62 -2.70
C LEU A 126 2.14 -0.77 -3.68
N ALA A 127 2.36 -1.42 -4.83
CA ALA A 127 1.30 -1.71 -5.80
C ALA A 127 0.23 -2.65 -5.20
N MET A 128 0.67 -3.67 -4.45
CA MET A 128 -0.21 -4.58 -3.71
C MET A 128 -1.12 -3.82 -2.74
N LYS A 129 -0.55 -2.95 -1.91
CA LYS A 129 -1.33 -2.20 -0.91
C LYS A 129 -2.25 -1.18 -1.55
N ILE A 130 -1.83 -0.53 -2.64
CA ILE A 130 -2.68 0.42 -3.39
C ILE A 130 -3.84 -0.32 -4.07
N SER A 131 -3.60 -1.47 -4.72
CA SER A 131 -4.68 -2.29 -5.29
C SER A 131 -5.69 -2.69 -4.21
N HIS A 132 -5.19 -3.21 -3.08
CA HIS A 132 -5.99 -3.58 -1.92
C HIS A 132 -6.85 -2.42 -1.42
N ALA A 133 -6.25 -1.24 -1.22
CA ALA A 133 -6.95 -0.05 -0.73
C ALA A 133 -8.02 0.45 -1.70
N ILE A 134 -7.74 0.48 -3.01
CA ILE A 134 -8.74 0.89 -4.01
C ILE A 134 -9.91 -0.09 -4.03
N ARG A 135 -9.64 -1.39 -3.99
CA ARG A 135 -10.70 -2.42 -3.99
C ARG A 135 -11.55 -2.35 -2.72
N PHE A 136 -10.94 -2.06 -1.56
CA PHE A 136 -11.67 -1.77 -0.34
C PHE A 136 -12.62 -0.57 -0.52
N ILE A 137 -12.13 0.55 -1.07
CA ILE A 137 -12.96 1.74 -1.36
C ILE A 137 -14.12 1.42 -2.32
N LEU A 138 -13.90 0.53 -3.29
CA LEU A 138 -14.92 0.11 -4.26
C LEU A 138 -15.88 -0.98 -3.73
N GLY A 139 -15.60 -1.57 -2.56
CA GLY A 139 -16.34 -2.73 -2.05
C GLY A 139 -16.10 -4.03 -2.83
N ASP A 140 -15.00 -4.11 -3.59
CA ASP A 140 -14.61 -5.30 -4.37
C ASP A 140 -13.85 -6.31 -3.51
N LYS A 141 -14.57 -6.94 -2.56
CA LYS A 141 -13.97 -7.88 -1.61
C LYS A 141 -13.40 -9.14 -2.27
N ASP A 142 -14.06 -9.65 -3.30
CA ASP A 142 -13.65 -10.89 -3.98
C ASP A 142 -12.37 -10.65 -4.79
N GLY A 143 -12.31 -9.52 -5.51
CA GLY A 143 -11.10 -9.12 -6.22
C GLY A 143 -9.96 -8.75 -5.28
N MET A 144 -10.25 -8.16 -4.13
CA MET A 144 -9.25 -7.83 -3.09
C MET A 144 -8.57 -9.09 -2.58
N ARG A 145 -9.36 -10.12 -2.23
CA ARG A 145 -8.81 -11.41 -1.80
C ARG A 145 -8.03 -12.11 -2.91
N ALA A 146 -8.58 -12.16 -4.12
CA ALA A 146 -7.93 -12.83 -5.25
C ALA A 146 -6.57 -12.21 -5.58
N SER A 147 -6.45 -10.88 -5.52
CA SER A 147 -5.20 -10.16 -5.75
C SER A 147 -4.12 -10.55 -4.72
N ILE A 148 -4.48 -10.55 -3.43
CA ILE A 148 -3.55 -10.93 -2.35
C ILE A 148 -3.14 -12.41 -2.44
N GLU A 149 -4.10 -13.32 -2.68
CA GLU A 149 -3.83 -14.76 -2.83
C GLU A 149 -2.93 -15.06 -4.06
N ALA A 150 -3.01 -14.24 -5.12
CA ALA A 150 -2.18 -14.40 -6.31
C ALA A 150 -0.70 -14.07 -6.07
N VAL A 151 -0.40 -13.08 -5.23
CA VAL A 151 0.99 -12.65 -4.96
C VAL A 151 1.61 -13.31 -3.72
N LEU A 152 0.79 -13.90 -2.86
CA LEU A 152 1.21 -14.58 -1.62
C LEU A 152 2.46 -15.48 -1.77
N PRO A 153 2.59 -16.34 -2.81
CA PRO A 153 3.76 -17.19 -2.99
C PRO A 153 5.08 -16.47 -3.26
N ALA A 154 5.05 -15.20 -3.69
CA ALA A 154 6.24 -14.42 -4.00
C ALA A 154 6.93 -13.85 -2.75
N TYR A 155 6.21 -13.72 -1.63
CA TYR A 155 6.72 -13.10 -0.40
C TYR A 155 7.35 -14.14 0.52
N ASP A 156 8.65 -14.34 0.36
CA ASP A 156 9.43 -15.25 1.20
C ASP A 156 9.72 -14.68 2.60
N VAL A 157 10.39 -15.48 3.44
CA VAL A 157 10.71 -15.09 4.83
C VAL A 157 11.63 -13.87 4.96
N GLN A 158 12.36 -13.51 3.92
CA GLN A 158 13.28 -12.37 3.92
C GLN A 158 12.60 -11.09 3.38
N ASN A 159 11.47 -11.22 2.68
CA ASN A 159 10.77 -10.07 2.13
C ASN A 159 10.29 -9.11 3.25
N PRO A 160 10.70 -7.83 3.22
CA PRO A 160 10.44 -6.88 4.30
C PRO A 160 8.96 -6.51 4.44
N ALA A 161 8.14 -6.80 3.42
CA ALA A 161 6.71 -6.50 3.43
C ALA A 161 5.81 -7.70 3.77
N ARG A 162 6.39 -8.87 4.08
CA ARG A 162 5.62 -10.11 4.31
C ARG A 162 4.59 -10.00 5.42
N GLY A 163 4.89 -9.31 6.53
CA GLY A 163 3.93 -9.13 7.62
C GLY A 163 2.70 -8.35 7.17
N TYR A 164 2.90 -7.24 6.46
CA TYR A 164 1.80 -6.42 5.93
C TYR A 164 0.98 -7.13 4.83
N LEU A 165 1.61 -8.01 4.03
CA LEU A 165 0.87 -8.89 3.11
C LEU A 165 -0.09 -9.81 3.88
N PHE A 166 0.37 -10.41 4.98
CA PHE A 166 -0.49 -11.23 5.83
C PHE A 166 -1.61 -10.42 6.48
N GLY A 167 -1.37 -9.16 6.85
CA GLY A 167 -2.43 -8.26 7.29
C GLY A 167 -3.49 -7.99 6.22
N CYS A 168 -3.08 -7.74 4.98
CA CYS A 168 -4.02 -7.58 3.86
C CYS A 168 -4.79 -8.88 3.58
N HIS A 169 -4.11 -10.03 3.67
CA HIS A 169 -4.75 -11.33 3.53
C HIS A 169 -5.79 -11.58 4.63
N ALA A 170 -5.44 -11.29 5.88
CA ALA A 170 -6.34 -11.39 7.03
C ALA A 170 -7.62 -10.57 6.81
N PHE A 171 -7.46 -9.31 6.39
CA PHE A 171 -8.59 -8.44 6.10
C PHE A 171 -9.47 -8.98 4.97
N SER A 172 -8.86 -9.40 3.85
CA SER A 172 -9.61 -9.95 2.71
C SER A 172 -10.32 -11.27 3.01
N LEU A 173 -9.76 -12.10 3.90
CA LEU A 173 -10.40 -13.31 4.41
C LEU A 173 -11.60 -12.98 5.29
N GLU A 174 -11.46 -11.99 6.17
CA GLU A 174 -12.52 -11.53 7.06
C GLU A 174 -13.72 -11.01 6.26
N GLU A 175 -13.49 -10.09 5.31
CA GLU A 175 -14.51 -9.53 4.41
C GLU A 175 -15.24 -10.61 3.56
N THR A 176 -14.57 -11.75 3.33
CA THR A 176 -15.15 -12.90 2.60
C THR A 176 -15.70 -13.99 3.52
N GLY A 177 -15.72 -13.77 4.85
CA GLY A 177 -16.35 -14.66 5.84
C GLY A 177 -15.47 -15.81 6.34
N GLU A 178 -14.20 -15.85 5.98
CA GLU A 178 -13.23 -16.90 6.39
C GLU A 178 -12.56 -16.54 7.73
N TYR A 179 -13.36 -16.27 8.75
CA TYR A 179 -12.93 -15.67 10.03
C TYR A 179 -11.76 -16.39 10.73
N GLY A 180 -11.79 -17.73 10.79
CA GLY A 180 -10.71 -18.49 11.43
C GLY A 180 -9.37 -18.40 10.69
N ARG A 181 -9.41 -18.36 9.35
CA ARG A 181 -8.22 -18.14 8.53
C ARG A 181 -7.74 -16.69 8.64
N ALA A 182 -8.67 -15.74 8.69
CA ALA A 182 -8.37 -14.33 8.88
C ALA A 182 -7.61 -14.09 10.19
N GLU A 183 -8.10 -14.64 11.30
CA GLU A 183 -7.43 -14.56 12.60
C GLU A 183 -6.02 -15.14 12.54
N THR A 184 -5.87 -16.32 11.94
CA THR A 184 -4.57 -16.99 11.81
C THR A 184 -3.59 -16.14 10.99
N ALA A 185 -4.03 -15.62 9.84
CA ALA A 185 -3.22 -14.76 8.98
C ALA A 185 -2.80 -13.47 9.69
N GLY A 186 -3.73 -12.79 10.37
CA GLY A 186 -3.43 -11.51 11.03
C GLY A 186 -2.47 -11.67 12.21
N ARG A 187 -2.61 -12.75 13.00
CA ARG A 187 -1.67 -13.09 14.07
C ARG A 187 -0.27 -13.39 13.53
N MET A 188 -0.16 -14.12 12.42
CA MET A 188 1.13 -14.36 11.75
C MET A 188 1.73 -13.05 11.24
N GLY A 189 0.92 -12.20 10.59
CA GLY A 189 1.35 -10.89 10.10
C GLY A 189 1.96 -10.03 11.20
N LEU A 190 1.26 -9.86 12.33
CA LEU A 190 1.74 -9.09 13.46
C LEU A 190 2.97 -9.68 14.15
N SER A 191 3.19 -11.00 14.07
CA SER A 191 4.43 -11.60 14.58
C SER A 191 5.66 -11.23 13.74
N VAL A 192 5.46 -10.81 12.49
CA VAL A 192 6.51 -10.40 11.54
C VAL A 192 6.63 -8.87 11.48
N SER A 193 5.50 -8.17 11.36
CA SER A 193 5.39 -6.71 11.31
C SER A 193 4.50 -6.24 12.47
N PRO A 194 5.07 -6.02 13.68
CA PRO A 194 4.29 -5.67 14.86
C PRO A 194 3.63 -4.29 14.79
N ASP A 195 4.03 -3.45 13.83
CA ASP A 195 3.45 -2.14 13.55
C ASP A 195 2.33 -2.18 12.49
N ASP A 196 1.87 -3.36 12.07
CA ASP A 196 0.77 -3.47 11.10
C ASP A 196 -0.61 -3.20 11.74
N ALA A 197 -1.03 -1.94 11.72
CA ALA A 197 -2.36 -1.53 12.16
C ALA A 197 -3.49 -2.24 11.38
N TRP A 198 -3.28 -2.57 10.11
CA TRP A 198 -4.30 -3.17 9.25
C TRP A 198 -4.55 -4.63 9.61
N GLY A 199 -3.47 -5.39 9.84
CA GLY A 199 -3.56 -6.77 10.33
C GLY A 199 -4.16 -6.85 11.74
N LEU A 200 -3.83 -5.93 12.64
CA LEU A 200 -4.47 -5.83 13.96
C LEU A 200 -5.97 -5.60 13.84
N HIS A 201 -6.36 -4.62 13.03
CA HIS A 201 -7.74 -4.26 12.76
C HIS A 201 -8.54 -5.44 12.19
N ALA A 202 -7.99 -6.17 11.20
CA ALA A 202 -8.65 -7.34 10.62
C ALA A 202 -8.98 -8.42 11.67
N VAL A 203 -8.08 -8.68 12.62
CA VAL A 203 -8.36 -9.66 13.69
C VAL A 203 -9.38 -9.12 14.70
N ALA A 204 -9.39 -7.82 14.97
CA ALA A 204 -10.44 -7.21 15.79
C ALA A 204 -11.83 -7.36 15.11
N HIS A 205 -11.90 -7.16 13.79
CA HIS A 205 -13.11 -7.37 13.00
C HIS A 205 -13.61 -8.81 13.05
N VAL A 206 -12.72 -9.81 13.01
CA VAL A 206 -13.11 -11.22 13.21
C VAL A 206 -13.89 -11.40 14.52
N PHE A 207 -13.46 -10.76 15.60
CA PHE A 207 -14.16 -10.86 16.88
C PHE A 207 -15.48 -10.10 16.90
N ASP A 208 -15.60 -8.98 16.17
CA ASP A 208 -16.87 -8.27 16.03
C ASP A 208 -17.89 -9.09 15.22
N MET A 209 -17.46 -9.59 14.05
CA MET A 209 -18.29 -10.40 13.15
C MET A 209 -18.72 -11.75 13.73
N THR A 210 -18.00 -12.26 14.74
CA THR A 210 -18.37 -13.47 15.50
C THR A 210 -19.04 -13.16 16.84
N CYS A 211 -19.39 -11.89 17.09
CA CYS A 211 -20.05 -11.41 18.30
C CYS A 211 -19.29 -11.75 19.60
N ASN A 212 -17.96 -11.77 19.53
CA ASN A 212 -17.07 -12.06 20.66
C ASN A 212 -16.30 -10.80 21.09
N ALA A 213 -17.04 -9.76 21.47
CA ALA A 213 -16.48 -8.47 21.88
C ALA A 213 -15.41 -8.58 22.99
N ARG A 214 -15.55 -9.54 23.91
CA ARG A 214 -14.55 -9.78 24.97
C ARG A 214 -13.19 -10.22 24.40
N ALA A 215 -13.19 -11.13 23.42
CA ALA A 215 -11.95 -11.51 22.76
C ALA A 215 -11.34 -10.35 21.95
N GLY A 216 -12.19 -9.53 21.33
CA GLY A 216 -11.77 -8.29 20.66
C GLY A 216 -11.06 -7.31 21.60
N LEU A 217 -11.63 -7.04 22.78
CA LEU A 217 -11.00 -6.18 23.78
C LEU A 217 -9.66 -6.75 24.26
N ASN A 218 -9.61 -8.04 24.61
CA ASN A 218 -8.37 -8.71 25.02
C ASN A 218 -7.31 -8.71 23.90
N TRP A 219 -7.75 -8.71 22.64
CA TRP A 219 -6.87 -8.65 21.49
C TRP A 219 -6.28 -7.25 21.28
N LEU A 220 -7.01 -6.19 21.57
CA LEU A 220 -6.50 -4.82 21.42
C LEU A 220 -5.63 -4.38 22.62
N GLU A 221 -5.94 -4.89 23.82
CA GLU A 221 -5.23 -4.52 25.04
C GLU A 221 -3.71 -4.80 24.95
N GLY A 222 -2.91 -3.77 25.22
CA GLY A 222 -1.44 -3.85 25.24
C GLY A 222 -0.77 -3.88 23.86
N ARG A 223 -1.53 -3.63 22.78
CA ARG A 223 -1.02 -3.58 21.39
C ARG A 223 -1.03 -2.18 20.79
N GLU A 224 -1.14 -1.15 21.62
CA GLU A 224 -1.26 0.26 21.20
C GLU A 224 -0.13 0.69 20.26
N HIS A 225 1.07 0.11 20.42
CA HIS A 225 2.20 0.38 19.53
C HIS A 225 1.89 0.14 18.05
N ALA A 226 0.97 -0.79 17.75
CA ALA A 226 0.62 -1.18 16.39
C ALA A 226 -0.21 -0.11 15.67
N TRP A 227 -0.80 0.87 16.38
CA TRP A 227 -1.54 1.97 15.75
C TRP A 227 -1.19 3.37 16.28
N ALA A 228 -0.49 3.50 17.40
CA ALA A 228 -0.14 4.80 17.99
C ALA A 228 0.73 5.68 17.08
N HIS A 229 1.40 5.07 16.09
CA HIS A 229 2.25 5.74 15.12
C HIS A 229 1.50 6.12 13.82
N CYS A 230 0.22 5.74 13.69
CA CYS A 230 -0.56 5.94 12.47
C CYS A 230 -1.15 7.36 12.36
N ASN A 231 -1.49 7.79 11.14
CA ASN A 231 -2.32 8.97 10.89
C ASN A 231 -3.50 8.65 9.97
N ASN A 232 -4.64 8.29 10.55
CA ASN A 232 -5.90 8.23 9.82
C ASN A 232 -7.07 8.52 10.76
#